data_AF-A0A642UKG7-F1
#
_entry.id   AF-A0A642UKG7-F1
#
_cell.length_a   1.000
_cell.length_b   1.000
_cell.length_c   1.000
_cell.angle_alpha   90.00
_cell.angle_beta   90.00
_cell.angle_gamma   90.00
#
_symmetry.space_group_name_H-M   'P 1'
#
loop_
_entity.id
_entity.type
_entity.pdbx_description
1 polymer ?
#
loop_
_entity_poly.entity_id
_entity_poly.type
_entity_poly.pdbx_seq_one_letter_code
_entity_poly.pdbx_strand_id
1 'polypeptide(L)'
;MSFGSATLAGLPLDIGQIIFNHLDVHSLCRLDIAYSPLPYATEIFSSIKRRRVEVTAEYVVTSDLSRIDFETLARLPHLDISVDCPASYAGPTSKYLREIPFKSLALTLGNNGLYLSPQPELTFLCPKLTKLSLHDCYSQIHS
;
A
#
# COMPACT_ATOMS: atom_id res chain seq x y z
N MET A 1 20.07 -38.27 -5.36
CA MET A 1 19.00 -37.59 -6.12
C MET A 1 18.84 -36.20 -5.53
N SER A 2 19.30 -35.17 -6.24
CA SER A 2 19.06 -33.79 -5.84
C SER A 2 17.63 -33.45 -6.24
N PHE A 3 16.76 -33.21 -5.26
CA PHE A 3 15.49 -32.54 -5.55
C PHE A 3 15.87 -31.10 -5.91
N GLY A 4 15.92 -30.80 -7.20
CA GLY A 4 16.07 -29.43 -7.66
C GLY A 4 14.99 -28.60 -7.00
N SER A 5 15.39 -27.61 -6.21
CA SER A 5 14.47 -26.69 -5.54
C SER A 5 13.53 -26.12 -6.60
N ALA A 6 12.24 -26.47 -6.53
CA ALA A 6 11.23 -25.91 -7.42
C ALA A 6 11.07 -24.43 -7.05
N THR A 7 11.78 -23.57 -7.76
CA THR A 7 11.63 -22.12 -7.63
C THR A 7 10.37 -21.68 -8.36
N LEU A 8 9.80 -20.55 -7.96
CA LEU A 8 8.66 -19.95 -8.65
C LEU A 8 8.97 -19.73 -10.14
N ALA A 9 10.23 -19.40 -10.45
CA ALA A 9 10.72 -19.24 -11.81
C ALA A 9 10.65 -20.51 -12.67
N GLY A 10 10.59 -21.69 -12.05
CA GLY A 10 10.46 -22.99 -12.73
C GLY A 10 9.01 -23.42 -13.00
N LEU A 11 8.02 -22.69 -12.48
CA LEU A 11 6.61 -22.99 -12.74
C LEU A 11 6.20 -22.50 -14.15
N PRO A 12 5.15 -23.07 -14.74
CA PRO A 12 4.44 -22.48 -15.89
C PRO A 12 3.71 -21.18 -15.52
N LEU A 13 3.60 -20.27 -16.49
CA LEU A 13 3.08 -18.90 -16.27
C LEU A 13 1.63 -18.88 -15.77
N ASP A 14 0.80 -19.75 -16.33
CA ASP A 14 -0.60 -19.95 -15.95
C ASP A 14 -0.73 -20.40 -14.49
N ILE A 15 0.12 -21.32 -14.04
CA ILE A 15 0.18 -21.75 -12.63
C ILE A 15 0.61 -20.58 -11.74
N GLY A 16 1.62 -19.81 -12.14
CA GLY A 16 2.05 -18.60 -11.43
C GLY A 16 0.90 -17.58 -11.27
N GLN A 17 0.14 -17.33 -12.33
CA GLN A 17 -1.03 -16.45 -12.29
C GLN A 17 -2.12 -16.94 -11.33
N ILE A 18 -2.38 -18.25 -11.28
CA ILE A 18 -3.30 -18.83 -10.30
C ILE A 18 -2.82 -18.54 -8.88
N ILE A 19 -1.53 -18.73 -8.59
CA ILE A 19 -0.94 -18.42 -7.28
C ILE A 19 -1.14 -16.93 -6.96
N PHE A 20 -0.77 -16.03 -7.88
CA PHE A 20 -0.85 -14.58 -7.65
C PHE A 20 -2.28 -14.09 -7.40
N ASN A 21 -3.27 -14.72 -8.02
CA ASN A 21 -4.67 -14.40 -7.79
C ASN A 21 -5.15 -14.76 -6.36
N HIS A 22 -4.49 -15.70 -5.69
CA HIS A 22 -4.83 -16.11 -4.32
C HIS A 22 -3.98 -15.42 -3.24
N LEU A 23 -2.89 -14.76 -3.62
CA LEU A 23 -2.07 -13.99 -2.68
C LEU A 23 -2.74 -12.68 -2.31
N ASP A 24 -2.60 -12.28 -1.05
CA ASP A 24 -2.93 -10.93 -0.60
C ASP A 24 -1.99 -9.89 -1.21
N VAL A 25 -2.38 -8.61 -1.15
CA VAL A 25 -1.61 -7.49 -1.74
C VAL A 25 -0.23 -7.39 -1.11
N HIS A 26 -0.12 -7.56 0.20
CA HIS A 26 1.14 -7.49 0.92
C HIS A 26 2.13 -8.57 0.46
N SER A 27 1.68 -9.81 0.32
CA SER A 27 2.47 -10.94 -0.17
C SER A 27 2.90 -10.72 -1.62
N LEU A 28 2.02 -10.20 -2.47
CA LEU A 28 2.39 -9.82 -3.84
C LEU A 28 3.46 -8.73 -3.88
N CYS A 29 3.34 -7.69 -3.05
CA CYS A 29 4.34 -6.62 -2.96
C CYS A 29 5.71 -7.16 -2.53
N ARG A 30 5.75 -8.05 -1.53
CA ARG A 30 7.00 -8.70 -1.10
C ARG A 30 7.57 -9.61 -2.19
N LEU A 31 6.70 -10.30 -2.93
CA LEU A 31 7.09 -11.16 -4.03
C LEU A 31 7.69 -10.33 -5.19
N ASP A 32 7.11 -9.18 -5.52
CA ASP A 32 7.64 -8.24 -6.52
C ASP A 32 9.02 -7.72 -6.12
N ILE A 33 9.20 -7.30 -4.86
CA ILE A 33 10.50 -6.86 -4.34
C ILE A 33 11.54 -8.00 -4.40
N ALA A 34 11.16 -9.22 -4.05
CA ALA A 34 12.08 -10.37 -4.03
C ALA A 34 12.44 -10.87 -5.44
N TYR A 35 11.51 -10.77 -6.39
CA TYR A 35 11.68 -11.24 -7.76
C TYR A 35 12.02 -10.14 -8.74
N SER A 36 12.11 -8.87 -8.36
CA SER A 36 12.61 -7.83 -9.26
C SER A 36 14.15 -7.85 -9.29
N PRO A 37 14.82 -8.00 -10.46
CA PRO A 37 14.31 -7.98 -11.84
C PRO A 37 14.30 -9.37 -12.53
N LEU A 38 14.12 -10.46 -11.77
CA LEU A 38 14.03 -11.84 -12.25
C LEU A 38 12.78 -12.09 -13.13
N PRO A 39 12.73 -13.22 -13.88
CA PRO A 39 11.53 -13.68 -14.55
C PRO A 39 10.34 -13.75 -13.58
N TYR A 40 9.12 -13.47 -14.08
CA TYR A 40 7.87 -13.26 -13.33
C TYR A 40 7.62 -11.87 -12.76
N ALA A 41 8.63 -10.99 -12.61
CA ALA A 41 8.42 -9.66 -12.05
C ALA A 41 7.32 -8.87 -12.78
N THR A 42 7.28 -8.95 -14.11
CA THR A 42 6.26 -8.27 -14.93
C THR A 42 4.84 -8.76 -14.64
N GLU A 43 4.66 -10.06 -14.43
CA GLU A 43 3.38 -10.69 -14.16
C GLU A 43 2.90 -10.45 -12.73
N ILE A 44 3.84 -10.47 -11.78
CA ILE A 44 3.59 -10.11 -10.39
C ILE A 44 3.15 -8.65 -10.34
N PHE A 45 3.92 -7.75 -10.95
CA PHE A 45 3.58 -6.34 -11.05
C PHE A 45 2.24 -6.10 -11.74
N SER A 46 1.95 -6.81 -12.84
CA SER A 46 0.66 -6.74 -13.53
C SER A 46 -0.51 -7.16 -12.63
N SER A 47 -0.27 -8.10 -11.72
CA SER A 47 -1.27 -8.54 -10.73
C SER A 47 -1.47 -7.48 -9.65
N ILE A 48 -0.40 -6.83 -9.18
CA ILE A 48 -0.46 -5.72 -8.20
C ILE A 48 -1.17 -4.50 -8.80
N LYS A 49 -0.83 -4.10 -10.03
CA LYS A 49 -1.36 -2.90 -10.69
C LYS A 49 -2.89 -2.91 -10.88
N ARG A 50 -3.51 -4.09 -10.90
CA ARG A 50 -4.97 -4.25 -10.97
C ARG A 50 -5.66 -4.00 -9.63
N ARG A 51 -4.91 -3.86 -8.54
CA ARG A 51 -5.39 -3.70 -7.17
C ARG A 51 -5.01 -2.31 -6.67
N ARG A 52 -5.88 -1.73 -5.85
CA ARG A 52 -5.55 -0.54 -5.06
C ARG A 52 -4.82 -1.01 -3.80
N VAL A 53 -3.65 -0.43 -3.54
CA VAL A 53 -2.80 -0.84 -2.41
C VAL A 53 -3.10 0.02 -1.21
N GLU A 54 -3.50 -0.59 -0.11
CA GLU A 54 -3.71 0.10 1.16
C GLU A 54 -2.38 0.31 1.87
N VAL A 55 -2.13 1.54 2.29
CA VAL A 55 -0.87 1.98 2.87
C VAL A 55 -1.16 2.61 4.22
N THR A 56 -0.42 2.20 5.24
CA THR A 56 -0.53 2.76 6.60
C THR A 56 0.77 3.44 7.02
N ALA A 57 0.62 4.55 7.74
CA ALA A 57 1.73 5.23 8.42
C ALA A 57 2.19 4.49 9.68
N GLU A 58 1.32 3.64 10.24
CA GLU A 58 1.59 2.87 11.45
C GLU A 58 2.47 1.68 11.10
N TYR A 59 3.78 1.90 11.11
CA TYR A 59 4.73 0.80 11.20
C TYR A 59 4.50 0.12 12.56
N VAL A 60 3.90 -1.07 12.54
CA VAL A 60 3.84 -2.02 13.66
C VAL A 60 2.90 -1.61 14.80
N VAL A 61 1.72 -2.26 14.88
CA VAL A 61 1.06 -2.79 16.10
C VAL A 61 -0.35 -3.34 15.79
N THR A 62 -0.96 -3.05 14.63
CA THR A 62 -2.34 -3.51 14.36
C THR A 62 -2.48 -4.96 13.87
N SER A 63 -1.37 -5.67 13.60
CA SER A 63 -1.37 -7.02 12.99
C SER A 63 -2.17 -7.13 11.68
N ASP A 64 -2.49 -5.99 11.05
CA ASP A 64 -3.26 -5.94 9.82
C ASP A 64 -2.35 -6.19 8.61
N LEU A 65 -2.40 -7.43 8.11
CA LEU A 65 -1.63 -7.88 6.95
C LEU A 65 -2.22 -7.40 5.60
N SER A 66 -3.37 -6.72 5.61
CA SER A 66 -3.97 -6.19 4.38
C SER A 66 -3.30 -4.91 3.88
N ARG A 67 -2.49 -4.26 4.74
CA ARG A 67 -1.85 -2.97 4.49
C ARG A 67 -0.33 -3.12 4.37
N ILE A 68 0.28 -2.25 3.57
CA ILE A 68 1.74 -2.13 3.50
C ILE A 68 2.20 -0.85 4.18
N ASP A 69 3.45 -0.83 4.65
CA ASP A 69 4.06 0.40 5.14
C ASP A 69 4.65 1.25 4.01
N PHE A 70 5.02 2.49 4.34
CA PHE A 70 5.65 3.41 3.40
C PHE A 70 7.03 2.95 2.92
N GLU A 71 7.78 2.16 3.70
CA GLU A 71 9.08 1.62 3.29
C GLU A 71 8.91 0.60 2.16
N THR A 72 7.94 -0.29 2.30
CA THR A 72 7.54 -1.28 1.30
C THR A 72 7.05 -0.56 0.06
N LEU A 73 6.19 0.45 0.20
CA LEU A 73 5.71 1.25 -0.93
C LEU A 73 6.87 1.92 -1.70
N ALA A 74 7.89 2.43 -1.00
CA ALA A 74 9.04 3.08 -1.62
C ALA A 74 9.87 2.15 -2.51
N ARG A 75 9.77 0.82 -2.32
CA ARG A 75 10.45 -0.19 -3.13
C ARG A 75 9.61 -0.71 -4.29
N LEU A 76 8.33 -0.35 -4.32
CA LEU A 76 7.42 -0.78 -5.38
C LEU A 76 7.42 0.21 -6.53
N PRO A 77 7.00 -0.21 -7.74
CA PRO A 77 6.75 0.72 -8.83
C PRO A 77 5.59 1.67 -8.50
N HIS A 78 5.32 2.65 -9.36
CA HIS A 78 4.25 3.62 -9.09
C HIS A 78 2.87 2.95 -9.13
N LEU A 79 2.20 2.87 -7.98
CA LEU A 79 0.92 2.19 -7.79
C LEU A 79 -0.23 3.16 -7.49
N ASP A 80 -1.46 2.68 -7.67
CA ASP A 80 -2.67 3.34 -7.18
C ASP A 80 -2.84 2.97 -5.70
N ILE A 81 -2.70 3.96 -4.80
CA ILE A 81 -2.67 3.74 -3.36
C ILE A 81 -3.90 4.32 -2.64
N SER A 82 -4.22 3.75 -1.48
CA SER A 82 -5.19 4.28 -0.51
C SER A 82 -4.49 4.44 0.83
N VAL A 83 -4.66 5.59 1.48
CA VAL A 83 -4.08 5.88 2.79
C VAL A 83 -5.20 6.28 3.73
N ASP A 84 -5.39 5.51 4.79
CA ASP A 84 -6.23 5.91 5.92
C ASP A 84 -5.31 6.41 7.03
N CYS A 85 -5.50 7.67 7.41
CA CYS A 85 -4.62 8.36 8.33
C CYS A 85 -5.42 9.09 9.41
N PRO A 86 -5.19 8.82 10.70
CA PRO A 86 -5.75 9.66 11.76
C PRO A 86 -5.21 11.10 11.65
N ALA A 87 -6.01 12.11 12.00
CA ALA A 87 -5.59 13.52 11.87
C ALA A 87 -4.26 13.82 12.60
N SER A 88 -3.98 13.14 13.71
CA SER A 88 -2.71 13.24 14.45
C SER A 88 -1.48 12.86 13.62
N TYR A 89 -1.63 12.00 12.61
CA TYR A 89 -0.54 11.51 11.76
C TYR A 89 -0.51 12.18 10.38
N ALA A 90 -1.35 13.17 10.13
CA ALA A 90 -1.48 13.77 8.80
C ALA A 90 -0.19 14.48 8.34
N GLY A 91 0.55 15.12 9.27
CA GLY A 91 1.85 15.73 9.00
C GLY A 91 2.92 14.72 8.58
N PRO A 92 3.24 13.71 9.41
CA PRO A 92 4.16 12.63 9.04
C PRO A 92 3.77 11.91 7.75
N THR A 93 2.48 11.59 7.58
CA THR A 93 1.94 10.94 6.37
C THR A 93 2.17 11.80 5.13
N SER A 94 1.93 13.11 5.23
CA SER A 94 2.21 14.05 4.15
C SER A 94 3.69 14.07 3.77
N LYS A 95 4.60 13.97 4.75
CA LYS A 95 6.04 13.93 4.49
C LYS A 95 6.43 12.70 3.65
N TYR A 96 5.96 11.52 4.04
CA TYR A 96 6.18 10.29 3.27
C TYR A 96 5.60 10.36 1.86
N LEU A 97 4.38 10.88 1.72
CA LEU A 97 3.73 11.05 0.42
C LEU A 97 4.44 12.07 -0.49
N ARG A 98 5.28 12.97 0.04
CA ARG A 98 6.11 13.85 -0.81
C ARG A 98 7.31 13.12 -1.38
N GLU A 99 7.85 12.15 -0.67
CA GLU A 99 9.09 11.46 -1.01
C GLU A 99 8.85 10.19 -1.85
N ILE A 100 7.69 9.55 -1.69
CA ILE A 100 7.40 8.25 -2.32
C ILE A 100 6.62 8.43 -3.62
N PRO A 101 7.09 7.87 -4.74
CA PRO A 101 6.38 8.02 -6.00
C PRO A 101 5.22 7.03 -6.11
N PHE A 102 4.01 7.57 -6.27
CA PHE A 102 2.80 6.80 -6.59
C PHE A 102 2.13 7.33 -7.87
N LYS A 103 1.25 6.51 -8.44
CA LYS A 103 0.45 6.84 -9.63
C LYS A 103 -0.77 7.67 -9.24
N SER A 104 -1.56 7.21 -8.28
CA SER A 104 -2.71 7.93 -7.77
C SER A 104 -2.94 7.65 -6.28
N LEU A 105 -3.60 8.57 -5.59
CA LEU A 105 -3.85 8.51 -4.16
C LEU A 105 -5.34 8.68 -3.84
N ALA A 106 -5.87 7.82 -2.99
CA ALA A 106 -7.06 8.08 -2.18
C ALA A 106 -6.63 8.32 -0.73
N LEU A 107 -7.02 9.46 -0.14
CA LEU A 107 -6.66 9.82 1.22
C LEU A 107 -7.92 9.95 2.08
N THR A 108 -7.97 9.20 3.17
CA THR A 108 -8.97 9.32 4.22
C THR A 108 -8.32 9.91 5.47
N LEU A 109 -8.82 11.04 5.96
CA LEU A 109 -8.38 11.65 7.21
C LEU A 109 -9.43 11.40 8.31
N GLY A 110 -9.04 10.70 9.37
CA GLY A 110 -9.87 10.51 10.55
C GLY A 110 -9.88 11.78 11.42
N ASN A 111 -11.06 12.20 11.86
CA ASN A 111 -11.23 13.34 12.75
C ASN A 111 -11.22 12.85 14.20
N ASN A 112 -10.11 13.13 14.89
CA ASN A 112 -9.90 12.68 16.26
C ASN A 112 -10.39 13.73 17.29
N GLY A 113 -11.16 14.75 16.89
CA GLY A 113 -11.65 15.82 17.77
C GLY A 113 -10.58 16.80 18.28
N LEU A 114 -9.30 16.55 18.01
CA LEU A 114 -8.17 17.38 18.42
C LEU A 114 -7.77 18.34 17.28
N TYR A 115 -8.57 19.38 17.06
CA TYR A 115 -8.34 20.45 16.08
C TYR A 115 -7.23 21.44 16.51
N LEU A 116 -6.03 20.95 16.84
CA LEU A 116 -4.88 21.81 17.17
C LEU A 116 -3.63 21.56 16.32
N SER A 117 -3.67 20.64 15.36
CA SER A 117 -2.54 20.40 14.48
C SER A 117 -2.58 21.33 13.26
N PRO A 118 -1.45 21.91 12.81
CA PRO A 118 -1.39 22.67 11.57
C PRO A 118 -1.94 21.81 10.42
N GLN A 119 -2.83 22.39 9.62
CA GLN A 119 -3.41 21.67 8.50
C GLN A 119 -2.27 21.24 7.56
N PRO A 120 -2.12 19.94 7.25
CA PRO A 120 -1.09 19.49 6.33
C PRO A 120 -1.32 20.19 4.98
N GLU A 121 -0.26 20.75 4.42
CA GLU A 121 -0.33 21.30 3.07
C GLU A 121 -0.42 20.13 2.08
N LEU A 122 -1.64 19.83 1.62
CA LEU A 122 -1.95 18.73 0.70
C LEU A 122 -1.97 19.15 -0.78
N THR A 123 -1.65 20.41 -1.08
CA THR A 123 -1.68 20.97 -2.45
C THR A 123 -0.77 20.21 -3.41
N PHE A 124 0.35 19.66 -2.92
CA PHE A 124 1.26 18.82 -3.72
C PHE A 124 0.59 17.53 -4.24
N LEU A 125 -0.54 17.11 -3.67
CA LEU A 125 -1.28 15.93 -4.10
C LEU A 125 -2.22 16.21 -5.28
N CYS A 126 -2.53 17.47 -5.60
CA CYS A 126 -3.60 17.84 -6.54
C CYS A 126 -3.58 17.19 -7.95
N PRO A 127 -2.44 16.80 -8.57
CA PRO A 127 -2.49 16.05 -9.83
C PRO A 127 -2.70 14.53 -9.65
N LYS A 128 -2.44 13.98 -8.45
CA LYS A 128 -2.48 12.54 -8.17
C LYS A 128 -3.63 12.13 -7.23
N LEU A 129 -4.28 13.09 -6.57
CA LEU A 129 -5.37 12.85 -5.64
C LEU A 129 -6.66 12.51 -6.40
N THR A 130 -7.12 11.28 -6.22
CA THR A 130 -8.35 10.76 -6.84
C THR A 130 -9.55 10.83 -5.92
N LYS A 131 -9.31 10.79 -4.60
CA LYS A 131 -10.34 10.86 -3.57
C LYS A 131 -9.76 11.49 -2.31
N LEU A 132 -10.48 12.44 -1.74
CA LEU A 132 -10.24 12.97 -0.41
C LEU A 132 -11.50 12.75 0.43
N SER A 133 -11.37 12.16 1.61
CA SER A 133 -12.50 11.95 2.51
C SER A 133 -12.11 12.30 3.93
N LEU A 134 -13.02 12.96 4.63
CA LEU A 134 -12.92 13.28 6.05
C LEU A 134 -13.93 12.39 6.78
N HIS A 135 -13.48 11.61 7.75
CA HIS A 135 -14.35 10.74 8.55
C HIS A 135 -14.39 11.23 9.99
N ASP A 136 -15.59 11.41 10.55
CA ASP A 136 -15.75 11.63 11.97
C ASP A 136 -15.61 10.32 12.74
N CYS A 137 -14.59 10.20 13.60
CA CYS A 137 -14.36 8.99 14.42
C CYS A 137 -15.31 8.92 15.64
N TYR A 138 -16.49 9.55 15.59
CA TYR A 138 -17.35 9.76 16.77
C TYR A 138 -18.38 8.64 17.06
N SER A 139 -18.32 7.47 16.40
CA SER A 139 -19.40 6.47 16.49
C SER A 139 -19.05 5.12 17.12
N GLN A 140 -18.05 5.01 18.01
CA GLN A 140 -17.75 3.73 18.70
C GLN A 140 -17.53 3.82 20.22
N ILE A 141 -18.13 4.80 20.91
CA ILE A 141 -18.20 4.77 22.38
C ILE A 141 -19.67 4.95 22.76
N HIS A 142 -20.48 3.89 22.66
CA HIS A 142 -21.68 3.61 23.46
C HIS A 142 -22.39 2.37 22.90
N SER A 143 -21.93 1.20 23.31
CA SER A 143 -22.73 -0.05 23.36
C SER A 143 -22.14 -0.96 24.41
#